data_AF-W2NIG3-F1
#
_entry.id   AF-W2NIG3-F1
#
_cell.length_a   1.000
_cell.length_b   1.000
_cell.length_c   1.000
_cell.angle_alpha   90.00
_cell.angle_beta   90.00
_cell.angle_gamma   90.00
#
_symmetry.space_group_name_H-M   'P 1'
#
loop_
_entity.id
_entity.type
_entity.pdbx_description
1 polymer ?
#
loop_
_entity_poly.entity_id
_entity_poly.type
_entity_poly.pdbx_seq_one_letter_code
_entity_poly.pdbx_strand_id
1 'polypeptide(L)'
;FRGAGTRPEPKPLRSQAERYREAVRATHLIANELADIDDEDEFNTMLEFILSQWRNVRQRKIANTQADDADDAREGIQSDSNPARGAQFDDAAIKAEFEISSSGDDDTGSNEDEESIGVESKVKIRLNPKTRKVGRPKKDKSKTVVSEKVDRQWFEAMEKGRKTAGEVTLEALLAALLTEEPTLSETQRRLSRVMVKHNGADLKKPKFKMLKNPVLIMDAFYILPPKLMDACMKVLPLANTQSSAISVDEDRTKKKSQTERLTECVHIKGIGTFLRAQIELFKRVQNLKDTVQLGVDVHKWLLEGGLPSLPAGYHDLVRKVADDVEATFPYRLIPGLPQLEDYQYSLLYRAVPGIWLSDEAIRAVCERLVTDFPSCRFAGFVRAETTKKRTRNTDEMLVDSIVRNRISTQVAESGVDTVFLPLNFMNYHWCCIVIKVQAKRIFFYDPLNQGPYRNSALAIANYLKISGLSDYDVVSQNNPLQFDGSSCGVYVAWMFIRQGTPVPALDMSKFTLPRRRFELFYYLLTGRLLPIQPVQA
;
A
#
# COMPACT_ATOMS: atom_id res chain seq x y z
N PHE A 1 22.91 50.98 -55.78
CA PHE A 1 23.11 50.28 -54.48
C PHE A 1 21.77 50.08 -53.77
N ARG A 2 21.14 48.91 -53.95
CA ARG A 2 20.05 48.42 -53.08
C ARG A 2 20.23 46.90 -52.96
N GLY A 3 20.21 46.43 -51.73
CA GLY A 3 20.69 45.11 -51.31
C GLY A 3 19.82 43.96 -51.76
N ALA A 4 20.48 42.85 -52.09
CA ALA A 4 19.86 41.55 -52.24
C ALA A 4 19.46 41.02 -50.85
N GLY A 5 18.17 40.70 -50.68
CA GLY A 5 17.63 40.09 -49.47
C GLY A 5 18.20 38.69 -49.25
N THR A 6 18.72 38.46 -48.06
CA THR A 6 19.15 37.16 -47.56
C THR A 6 17.93 36.24 -47.37
N ARG A 7 17.99 35.03 -47.93
CA ARG A 7 17.04 33.95 -47.61
C ARG A 7 17.21 33.55 -46.13
N PRO A 8 16.14 33.23 -45.39
CA PRO A 8 16.27 32.74 -44.02
C PRO A 8 16.91 31.35 -44.02
N GLU A 9 17.99 31.19 -43.26
CA GLU A 9 18.63 29.90 -43.06
C GLU A 9 17.70 28.90 -42.33
N PRO A 10 17.77 27.60 -42.64
CA PRO A 10 17.02 26.58 -41.93
C PRO A 10 17.47 26.50 -40.47
N LYS A 11 16.52 26.58 -39.53
CA LYS A 11 16.79 26.47 -38.10
C LYS A 11 17.57 25.18 -37.79
N PRO A 12 18.68 25.24 -37.04
CA PRO A 12 19.44 24.05 -36.69
C PRO A 12 18.57 23.07 -35.90
N LEU A 13 18.69 21.77 -36.23
CA LEU A 13 18.02 20.69 -35.51
C LEU A 13 18.41 20.73 -34.04
N ARG A 14 17.43 20.91 -33.14
CA ARG A 14 17.65 20.90 -31.68
C ARG A 14 18.44 19.67 -31.26
N SER A 15 19.50 19.88 -30.50
CA SER A 15 20.26 18.80 -29.85
C SER A 15 19.40 18.02 -28.87
N GLN A 16 19.77 16.78 -28.55
CA GLN A 16 19.05 15.98 -27.55
C GLN A 16 18.95 16.69 -26.19
N ALA A 17 19.99 17.41 -25.78
CA ALA A 17 20.02 18.17 -24.53
C ALA A 17 19.06 19.37 -24.52
N GLU A 18 18.86 20.02 -25.67
CA GLU A 18 17.87 21.10 -25.81
C GLU A 18 16.45 20.55 -25.81
N ARG A 19 16.20 19.47 -26.56
CA ARG A 19 14.89 18.78 -26.54
C ARG A 19 14.51 18.32 -25.14
N TYR A 20 15.46 17.77 -24.40
CA TYR A 20 15.24 17.36 -23.01
C TYR A 20 14.93 18.55 -22.11
N ARG A 21 15.73 19.63 -22.17
CA ARG A 21 15.49 20.84 -21.36
C ARG A 21 14.10 21.44 -21.63
N GLU A 22 13.67 21.46 -22.87
CA GLU A 22 12.37 22.01 -23.25
C GLU A 22 11.21 21.10 -22.84
N ALA A 23 11.36 19.78 -23.01
CA ALA A 23 10.38 18.82 -22.50
C ALA A 23 10.21 18.94 -20.98
N VAL A 24 11.32 19.05 -20.23
CA VAL A 24 11.29 19.24 -18.78
C VAL A 24 10.58 20.54 -18.40
N ARG A 25 10.84 21.65 -19.11
CA ARG A 25 10.12 22.92 -18.86
C ARG A 25 8.62 22.78 -19.10
N ALA A 26 8.21 22.18 -20.21
CA ALA A 26 6.80 21.96 -20.51
C ALA A 26 6.12 21.08 -19.46
N THR A 27 6.78 20.00 -19.02
CA THR A 27 6.25 19.13 -17.97
C THR A 27 6.17 19.83 -16.61
N HIS A 28 7.12 20.69 -16.26
CA HIS A 28 7.05 21.48 -15.02
C HIS A 28 5.91 22.49 -15.05
N LEU A 29 5.68 23.16 -16.18
CA LEU A 29 4.54 24.06 -16.34
C LEU A 29 3.23 23.32 -16.14
N ILE A 30 3.05 22.20 -16.85
CA ILE A 30 1.85 21.36 -16.70
C ILE A 30 1.68 20.89 -15.25
N ALA A 31 2.76 20.47 -14.58
CA ALA A 31 2.71 19.99 -13.20
C ALA A 31 2.34 21.09 -12.20
N ASN A 32 2.83 22.32 -12.40
CA ASN A 32 2.45 23.46 -11.56
C ASN A 32 0.97 23.81 -11.73
N GLU A 33 0.50 23.94 -12.98
CA GLU A 33 -0.90 24.27 -13.26
C GLU A 33 -1.87 23.18 -12.77
N LEU A 34 -1.50 21.90 -12.89
CA LEU A 34 -2.26 20.79 -12.31
C LEU A 34 -2.31 20.85 -10.78
N ALA A 35 -1.21 21.24 -10.14
CA ALA A 35 -1.13 21.27 -8.67
C ALA A 35 -1.92 22.44 -8.07
N ASP A 36 -2.25 23.46 -8.86
CA ASP A 36 -3.04 24.63 -8.46
C ASP A 36 -4.57 24.39 -8.62
N ILE A 37 -5.00 23.20 -9.03
CA ILE A 37 -6.43 22.83 -9.10
C ILE A 37 -6.92 22.44 -7.70
N ASP A 38 -7.81 23.26 -7.12
CA ASP A 38 -8.38 23.06 -5.79
C ASP A 38 -9.47 21.98 -5.74
N ASP A 39 -10.17 21.74 -6.84
CA ASP A 39 -11.23 20.73 -6.95
C ASP A 39 -10.65 19.34 -7.29
N GLU A 40 -10.88 18.37 -6.42
CA GLU A 40 -10.28 17.03 -6.52
C GLU A 40 -10.81 16.25 -7.74
N ASP A 41 -12.07 16.44 -8.12
CA ASP A 41 -12.68 15.76 -9.27
C ASP A 41 -12.18 16.34 -10.59
N GLU A 42 -12.04 17.66 -10.68
CA GLU A 42 -11.42 18.36 -11.80
C GLU A 42 -9.93 17.99 -11.93
N PHE A 43 -9.19 17.94 -10.82
CA PHE A 43 -7.80 17.51 -10.79
C PHE A 43 -7.65 16.10 -11.38
N ASN A 44 -8.46 15.15 -10.91
CA ASN A 44 -8.42 13.77 -11.39
C ASN A 44 -8.78 13.67 -12.87
N THR A 45 -9.80 14.41 -13.31
CA THR A 45 -10.22 14.45 -14.72
C THR A 45 -9.12 15.01 -15.63
N MET A 46 -8.49 16.11 -15.23
CA MET A 46 -7.42 16.75 -15.99
C MET A 46 -6.15 15.88 -16.02
N LEU A 47 -5.83 15.24 -14.90
CA LEU A 47 -4.72 14.29 -14.82
C LEU A 47 -4.96 13.09 -15.75
N GLU A 48 -6.17 12.53 -15.76
CA GLU A 48 -6.53 11.44 -16.66
C GLU A 48 -6.43 11.84 -18.14
N PHE A 49 -6.87 13.05 -18.48
CA PHE A 49 -6.75 13.60 -19.83
C PHE A 49 -5.29 13.69 -20.28
N ILE A 50 -4.41 14.28 -19.46
CA ILE A 50 -2.98 14.42 -19.78
C ILE A 50 -2.31 13.05 -19.92
N LEU A 51 -2.62 12.11 -19.02
CA LEU A 51 -2.13 10.74 -19.12
C LEU A 51 -2.65 10.04 -20.39
N SER A 52 -3.89 10.31 -20.80
CA SER A 52 -4.45 9.82 -22.06
C SER A 52 -3.72 10.36 -23.28
N GLN A 53 -3.45 11.67 -23.35
CA GLN A 53 -2.67 12.26 -24.44
C GLN A 53 -1.25 11.70 -24.49
N TRP A 54 -0.62 11.50 -23.32
CA TRP A 54 0.69 10.86 -23.24
C TRP A 54 0.66 9.40 -23.72
N ARG A 55 -0.45 8.67 -23.49
CA ARG A 55 -0.65 7.33 -24.07
C ARG A 55 -0.71 7.39 -25.61
N ASN A 56 -1.42 8.36 -26.19
CA ASN A 56 -1.51 8.52 -27.65
C ASN A 56 -0.14 8.82 -28.29
N VAL A 57 0.64 9.71 -27.68
CA VAL A 57 2.02 10.02 -28.10
C VAL A 57 2.91 8.77 -28.05
N ARG A 58 2.86 8.01 -26.95
CA ARG A 58 3.63 6.74 -26.83
C ARG A 58 3.24 5.71 -27.88
N GLN A 59 1.98 5.67 -28.28
CA GLN A 59 1.45 4.75 -29.29
C GLN A 59 1.63 5.26 -30.73
N ARG A 60 2.23 6.44 -30.94
CA ARG A 60 2.34 7.12 -32.24
C ARG A 60 0.98 7.34 -32.95
N LYS A 61 -0.10 7.42 -32.17
CA LYS A 61 -1.43 7.81 -32.65
C LYS A 61 -1.49 9.32 -32.60
N ILE A 62 -1.10 9.99 -33.68
CA ILE A 62 -1.27 11.44 -33.81
C ILE A 62 -2.74 11.67 -34.11
N ALA A 63 -3.41 12.55 -33.35
CA ALA A 63 -4.73 13.04 -33.71
C ALA A 63 -4.61 13.81 -35.02
N ASN A 64 -5.15 13.24 -36.11
CA ASN A 64 -5.39 13.99 -37.34
C ASN A 64 -6.55 14.94 -37.07
N THR A 65 -6.23 16.20 -36.77
CA THR A 65 -7.16 17.31 -37.02
C THR A 65 -6.75 17.93 -38.34
N GLN A 66 -7.35 17.48 -39.43
CA GLN A 66 -7.47 18.28 -40.64
C GLN A 66 -8.94 18.68 -40.77
N ALA A 67 -9.11 20.00 -40.86
CA ALA A 67 -10.33 20.66 -41.26
C ALA A 67 -10.72 20.25 -42.67
N ASP A 68 -12.02 20.09 -42.91
CA ASP A 68 -12.64 20.38 -44.19
C ASP A 68 -13.90 21.20 -43.92
N ASP A 69 -13.96 22.34 -44.59
CA ASP A 69 -15.03 23.34 -44.58
C ASP A 69 -16.26 22.88 -45.38
N ALA A 70 -17.43 23.36 -44.93
CA ALA A 70 -18.65 23.76 -45.68
C ALA A 70 -19.03 23.03 -46.99
N ASP A 71 -20.17 22.32 -46.99
CA ASP A 71 -21.49 22.85 -47.39
C ASP A 71 -22.49 21.70 -47.62
N ASP A 72 -23.71 21.89 -47.09
CA ASP A 72 -25.01 21.81 -47.79
C ASP A 72 -26.15 21.13 -46.99
N ALA A 73 -27.06 22.00 -46.53
CA ALA A 73 -28.52 21.91 -46.64
C ALA A 73 -29.33 20.74 -46.02
N ARG A 74 -30.08 21.09 -44.96
CA ARG A 74 -31.56 21.26 -44.90
C ARG A 74 -32.35 20.46 -43.86
N GLU A 75 -33.07 21.28 -43.06
CA GLU A 75 -34.43 21.13 -42.51
C GLU A 75 -34.70 20.08 -41.40
N GLY A 76 -35.43 20.35 -40.32
CA GLY A 76 -36.30 21.49 -39.95
C GLY A 76 -36.27 21.76 -38.43
N ILE A 77 -36.42 23.03 -38.01
CA ILE A 77 -37.69 23.68 -37.58
C ILE A 77 -38.15 23.12 -36.22
N GLN A 78 -37.75 23.76 -35.12
CA GLN A 78 -38.37 24.92 -34.41
C GLN A 78 -39.31 24.48 -33.28
N SER A 79 -39.03 24.99 -32.09
CA SER A 79 -39.87 25.97 -31.36
C SER A 79 -39.22 26.18 -29.98
N ASP A 80 -38.48 27.26 -29.81
CA ASP A 80 -38.94 28.60 -29.35
C ASP A 80 -38.71 28.74 -27.84
N SER A 81 -37.71 29.51 -27.39
CA SER A 81 -37.67 30.99 -27.29
C SER A 81 -38.61 31.49 -26.17
N ASN A 82 -38.28 32.44 -25.29
CA ASN A 82 -37.16 33.37 -25.13
C ASN A 82 -37.26 34.01 -23.70
N PRO A 83 -36.33 34.90 -23.30
CA PRO A 83 -36.11 35.40 -21.94
C PRO A 83 -36.61 36.85 -21.70
N ALA A 84 -36.60 37.31 -20.44
CA ALA A 84 -36.38 38.70 -20.00
C ALA A 84 -36.21 38.71 -18.47
N ARG A 85 -35.10 39.14 -17.86
CA ARG A 85 -34.53 40.50 -17.67
C ARG A 85 -35.43 41.45 -16.84
N GLY A 86 -34.97 41.80 -15.63
CA GLY A 86 -35.07 43.18 -15.11
C GLY A 86 -35.57 43.40 -13.68
N ALA A 87 -34.67 44.00 -12.87
CA ALA A 87 -34.88 44.99 -11.81
C ALA A 87 -35.02 44.56 -10.32
N GLN A 88 -33.93 44.89 -9.61
CA GLN A 88 -33.64 45.17 -8.19
C GLN A 88 -34.81 45.54 -7.24
N PHE A 89 -34.72 45.13 -5.97
CA PHE A 89 -34.39 45.96 -4.77
C PHE A 89 -34.26 45.08 -3.51
N ASP A 90 -33.85 45.69 -2.41
CA ASP A 90 -32.93 45.23 -1.35
C ASP A 90 -33.59 44.67 -0.05
N ASP A 91 -32.72 44.03 0.74
CA ASP A 91 -32.61 43.98 2.21
C ASP A 91 -33.39 42.98 3.10
N ALA A 92 -32.57 42.25 3.87
CA ALA A 92 -32.71 41.70 5.23
C ALA A 92 -33.82 40.71 5.69
N ALA A 93 -33.32 39.66 6.39
CA ALA A 93 -33.97 38.68 7.29
C ALA A 93 -34.80 37.57 6.61
N ILE A 94 -34.71 36.29 6.97
CA ILE A 94 -35.06 35.72 8.28
C ILE A 94 -34.26 34.42 8.56
N LYS A 95 -33.74 34.32 9.79
CA LYS A 95 -33.28 33.11 10.48
C LYS A 95 -34.31 32.77 11.58
N ALA A 96 -34.39 31.47 11.89
CA ALA A 96 -34.89 30.84 13.11
C ALA A 96 -36.36 30.34 13.13
N GLU A 97 -36.48 29.01 13.07
CA GLU A 97 -37.51 28.18 13.73
C GLU A 97 -36.74 26.93 14.23
N PHE A 98 -36.93 26.34 15.40
CA PHE A 98 -38.14 26.08 16.16
C PHE A 98 -37.87 26.08 17.67
N GLU A 99 -38.72 26.81 18.40
CA GLU A 99 -39.04 26.57 19.81
C GLU A 99 -40.19 25.57 19.91
N ILE A 100 -40.15 24.67 20.89
CA ILE A 100 -41.37 24.15 21.52
C ILE A 100 -41.20 24.37 23.02
N SER A 101 -42.13 25.15 23.56
CA SER A 101 -42.28 25.50 24.97
C SER A 101 -43.12 24.47 25.71
N SER A 102 -42.85 24.25 26.99
CA SER A 102 -43.89 23.88 27.96
C SER A 102 -43.43 24.23 29.39
N SER A 103 -44.25 25.01 30.06
CA SER A 103 -44.13 25.51 31.43
C SER A 103 -44.89 24.64 32.43
N GLY A 104 -44.48 24.68 33.70
CA GLY A 104 -45.22 24.16 34.85
C GLY A 104 -44.46 24.45 36.15
N ASP A 105 -44.98 25.39 36.92
CA ASP A 105 -44.43 25.96 38.16
C ASP A 105 -44.54 25.04 39.39
N ASP A 106 -43.86 25.50 40.45
CA ASP A 106 -43.99 25.22 41.88
C ASP A 106 -43.48 23.86 42.42
N ASP A 107 -42.41 23.89 43.21
CA ASP A 107 -42.57 23.75 44.66
C ASP A 107 -41.35 24.26 45.44
N THR A 108 -41.66 25.00 46.49
CA THR A 108 -40.79 25.54 47.54
C THR A 108 -40.38 24.46 48.54
N GLY A 109 -39.10 24.42 48.91
CA GLY A 109 -38.59 23.55 49.96
C GLY A 109 -37.40 24.14 50.69
N SER A 110 -37.68 24.93 51.73
CA SER A 110 -36.77 25.36 52.78
C SER A 110 -36.24 24.18 53.62
N ASN A 111 -34.98 24.25 54.03
CA ASN A 111 -34.40 23.65 55.25
C ASN A 111 -33.03 24.33 55.43
N GLU A 112 -32.94 25.37 56.25
CA GLU A 112 -32.68 25.32 57.70
C GLU A 112 -31.31 24.69 58.05
N ASP A 113 -30.48 25.57 58.62
CA ASP A 113 -29.16 25.33 59.16
C ASP A 113 -29.20 24.36 60.35
N GLU A 114 -28.23 23.46 60.46
CA GLU A 114 -27.82 22.93 61.77
C GLU A 114 -26.30 23.04 61.97
N GLU A 115 -26.00 23.42 63.20
CA GLU A 115 -24.78 24.02 63.71
C GLU A 115 -23.60 23.06 63.77
N SER A 116 -22.41 23.54 63.39
CA SER A 116 -21.15 22.91 63.79
C SER A 116 -20.61 23.59 65.05
N ILE A 117 -20.54 22.80 66.12
CA ILE A 117 -20.04 23.17 67.45
C ILE A 117 -18.56 23.58 67.35
N GLY A 118 -18.27 24.81 67.78
CA GLY A 118 -16.92 25.34 67.90
C GLY A 118 -16.16 24.73 69.07
N VAL A 119 -14.91 24.33 68.81
CA VAL A 119 -13.84 24.37 69.81
C VAL A 119 -12.74 25.25 69.24
N GLU A 120 -12.73 26.51 69.70
CA GLU A 120 -11.70 27.50 69.40
C GLU A 120 -10.38 27.09 70.06
N SER A 121 -9.43 26.57 69.29
CA SER A 121 -8.00 26.75 69.62
C SER A 121 -7.55 28.10 69.07
N LYS A 122 -7.46 29.12 69.94
CA LYS A 122 -6.88 30.43 69.63
C LYS A 122 -5.38 30.32 69.36
N VAL A 123 -5.02 29.98 68.13
CA VAL A 123 -3.70 30.33 67.56
C VAL A 123 -3.95 31.44 66.53
N LYS A 124 -3.70 32.69 66.93
CA LYS A 124 -3.86 33.85 66.05
C LYS A 124 -2.63 33.98 65.14
N ILE A 125 -2.55 33.13 64.12
CA ILE A 125 -1.55 33.26 63.06
C ILE A 125 -1.88 34.51 62.25
N ARG A 126 -1.14 35.61 62.48
CA ARG A 126 -1.20 36.79 61.62
C ARG A 126 -0.44 36.48 60.32
N LEU A 127 -1.15 35.94 59.34
CA LEU A 127 -0.65 35.87 57.96
C LEU A 127 -0.51 37.29 57.41
N ASN A 128 0.69 37.60 56.92
CA ASN A 128 1.02 38.90 56.35
C ASN A 128 0.08 39.21 55.16
N PRO A 129 -0.65 40.34 55.15
CA PRO A 129 -1.61 40.67 54.10
C PRO A 129 -0.97 40.88 52.72
N LYS A 130 0.37 40.95 52.64
CA LYS A 130 1.14 41.02 51.39
C LYS A 130 1.57 39.66 50.84
N THR A 131 1.22 38.54 51.49
CA THR A 131 1.56 37.20 50.99
C THR A 131 0.55 36.75 49.94
N ARG A 132 1.01 36.61 48.68
CA ARG A 132 0.21 36.08 47.56
C ARG A 132 -0.33 34.69 47.94
N LYS A 133 -1.66 34.48 47.83
CA LYS A 133 -2.31 33.18 48.05
C LYS A 133 -1.70 32.14 47.09
N VAL A 134 -0.75 31.34 47.58
CA VAL A 134 -0.20 30.17 46.89
C VAL A 134 -1.10 28.96 47.14
N GLY A 135 -2.34 29.05 46.68
CA GLY A 135 -3.23 27.90 46.57
C GLY A 135 -3.14 27.29 45.18
N ARG A 136 -3.30 25.97 45.08
CA ARG A 136 -3.42 25.24 43.80
C ARG A 136 -4.34 26.03 42.85
N PRO A 137 -3.94 26.31 41.60
CA PRO A 137 -4.81 26.97 40.64
C PRO A 137 -6.18 26.30 40.61
N LYS A 138 -7.27 27.07 40.73
CA LYS A 138 -8.63 26.52 40.62
C LYS A 138 -8.72 25.80 39.26
N LYS A 139 -8.93 24.48 39.29
CA LYS A 139 -9.18 23.70 38.08
C LYS A 139 -10.38 24.32 37.36
N ASP A 140 -10.21 24.61 36.08
CA ASP A 140 -11.28 25.09 35.23
C ASP A 140 -12.32 23.97 35.09
N LYS A 141 -13.40 24.06 35.88
CA LYS A 141 -14.43 23.02 35.98
C LYS A 141 -15.09 22.78 34.62
N SER A 142 -15.23 23.83 33.80
CA SER A 142 -15.83 23.73 32.47
C SER A 142 -15.03 22.82 31.53
N LYS A 143 -13.71 23.03 31.44
CA LYS A 143 -12.79 22.20 30.64
C LYS A 143 -12.71 20.76 31.18
N THR A 144 -12.85 20.58 32.48
CA THR A 144 -12.81 19.26 33.13
C THR A 144 -14.06 18.44 32.76
N VAL A 145 -15.25 19.05 32.83
CA VAL A 145 -16.53 18.39 32.48
C VAL A 145 -16.59 18.03 31.00
N VAL A 146 -16.10 18.90 30.10
CA VAL A 146 -16.03 18.59 28.65
C VAL A 146 -15.08 17.42 28.39
N SER A 147 -13.90 17.39 29.04
CA SER A 147 -12.95 16.27 28.94
C SER A 147 -13.58 14.96 29.43
N GLU A 148 -14.24 14.97 30.59
CA GLU A 148 -14.86 13.78 31.17
C GLU A 148 -16.00 13.23 30.30
N LYS A 149 -16.81 14.12 29.68
CA LYS A 149 -17.86 13.71 28.75
C LYS A 149 -17.28 13.03 27.50
N VAL A 150 -16.20 13.57 26.95
CA VAL A 150 -15.48 12.97 25.82
C VAL A 150 -14.87 11.63 26.23
N ASP A 151 -14.20 11.56 27.38
CA ASP A 151 -13.59 10.33 27.88
C ASP A 151 -14.64 9.22 28.13
N ARG A 152 -15.83 9.58 28.61
CA ARG A 152 -16.95 8.65 28.79
C ARG A 152 -17.48 8.12 27.45
N GLN A 153 -17.64 8.97 26.44
CA GLN A 153 -18.03 8.52 25.09
C GLN A 153 -17.01 7.54 24.51
N TRP A 154 -15.72 7.79 24.72
CA TRP A 154 -14.66 6.86 24.32
C TRP A 154 -14.74 5.53 25.06
N PHE A 155 -15.00 5.57 26.38
CA PHE A 155 -15.14 4.36 27.18
C PHE A 155 -16.33 3.51 26.70
N GLU A 156 -17.50 4.12 26.49
CA GLU A 156 -18.70 3.44 26.00
C GLU A 156 -18.48 2.83 24.60
N ALA A 157 -17.76 3.55 23.71
CA ALA A 157 -17.39 3.04 22.40
C ALA A 157 -16.42 1.85 22.48
N MET A 158 -15.43 1.89 23.38
CA MET A 158 -14.51 0.77 23.60
C MET A 158 -15.22 -0.47 24.18
N GLU A 159 -16.12 -0.28 25.15
CA GLU A 159 -16.91 -1.39 25.72
C GLU A 159 -17.81 -2.05 24.66
N LYS A 160 -18.45 -1.25 23.79
CA LYS A 160 -19.17 -1.78 22.64
C LYS A 160 -18.25 -2.55 21.69
N GLY A 161 -17.01 -2.08 21.53
CA GLY A 161 -16.01 -2.74 20.70
C GLY A 161 -15.57 -4.08 21.25
N ARG A 162 -15.29 -4.17 22.55
CA ARG A 162 -14.98 -5.42 23.25
C ARG A 162 -16.09 -6.46 23.07
N LYS A 163 -17.34 -6.06 23.29
CA LYS A 163 -18.51 -6.93 23.09
C LYS A 163 -18.61 -7.49 21.67
N THR A 164 -18.27 -6.69 20.66
CA THR A 164 -18.33 -7.12 19.25
C THR A 164 -17.15 -8.00 18.87
N ALA A 165 -15.98 -7.72 19.42
CA ALA A 165 -14.77 -8.50 19.23
C ALA A 165 -14.84 -9.87 19.92
N GLY A 166 -15.69 -10.01 20.94
CA GLY A 166 -15.79 -11.19 21.78
C GLY A 166 -14.73 -11.24 22.89
N GLU A 167 -13.82 -10.26 22.92
CA GLU A 167 -12.61 -10.27 23.75
C GLU A 167 -12.42 -8.97 24.53
N VAL A 168 -11.80 -9.08 25.70
CA VAL A 168 -11.62 -7.95 26.64
C VAL A 168 -10.33 -7.15 26.40
N THR A 169 -9.30 -7.79 25.83
CA THR A 169 -8.02 -7.16 25.48
C THR A 169 -7.70 -7.33 24.01
N LEU A 170 -6.89 -6.42 23.47
CA LEU A 170 -6.46 -6.48 22.08
C LEU A 170 -5.55 -7.69 21.79
N GLU A 171 -4.77 -8.10 22.79
CA GLU A 171 -3.92 -9.29 22.72
C GLU A 171 -4.77 -10.56 22.66
N ALA A 172 -5.78 -10.69 23.51
CA ALA A 172 -6.72 -11.81 23.49
C ALA A 172 -7.48 -11.86 22.15
N LEU A 173 -7.93 -10.71 21.63
CA LEU A 173 -8.55 -10.64 20.30
C LEU A 173 -7.63 -11.19 19.21
N LEU A 174 -6.38 -10.73 19.15
CA LEU A 174 -5.46 -11.20 18.12
C LEU A 174 -5.15 -12.70 18.29
N ALA A 175 -4.94 -13.16 19.52
CA ALA A 175 -4.70 -14.58 19.81
C ALA A 175 -5.90 -15.47 19.42
N ALA A 176 -7.12 -15.04 19.74
CA ALA A 176 -8.35 -15.74 19.37
C ALA A 176 -8.50 -15.84 17.85
N LEU A 177 -8.30 -14.73 17.12
CA LEU A 177 -8.35 -14.73 15.65
C LEU A 177 -7.32 -15.68 15.02
N LEU A 178 -6.09 -15.71 15.55
CA LEU A 178 -5.02 -16.58 15.05
C LEU A 178 -5.23 -18.06 15.42
N THR A 179 -5.95 -18.34 16.51
CA THR A 179 -6.19 -19.72 16.99
C THR A 179 -7.45 -20.32 16.36
N GLU A 180 -8.52 -19.53 16.27
CA GLU A 180 -9.81 -19.97 15.71
C GLU A 180 -9.81 -19.98 14.18
N GLU A 181 -8.93 -19.18 13.54
CA GLU A 181 -8.89 -18.95 12.10
C GLU A 181 -10.29 -18.75 11.48
N PRO A 182 -11.07 -17.74 11.94
CA PRO A 182 -12.43 -17.56 11.49
C PRO A 182 -12.49 -17.09 10.02
N THR A 183 -13.70 -17.07 9.44
CA THR A 183 -13.90 -16.60 8.06
C THR A 183 -13.47 -15.14 7.88
N LEU A 184 -13.28 -14.70 6.64
CA LEU A 184 -12.89 -13.33 6.33
C LEU A 184 -13.91 -12.32 6.89
N SER A 185 -15.20 -12.57 6.67
CA SER A 185 -16.31 -11.73 7.13
C SER A 185 -16.39 -11.68 8.66
N GLU A 186 -16.16 -12.80 9.33
CA GLU A 186 -16.09 -12.86 10.79
C GLU A 186 -14.90 -12.06 11.34
N THR A 187 -13.73 -12.24 10.73
CA THR A 187 -12.50 -11.51 11.09
C THR A 187 -12.70 -10.01 10.92
N GLN A 188 -13.29 -9.58 9.80
CA GLN A 188 -13.62 -8.17 9.54
C GLN A 188 -14.57 -7.63 10.60
N ARG A 189 -15.62 -8.38 10.94
CA ARG A 189 -16.59 -7.97 11.96
C ARG A 189 -15.93 -7.75 13.32
N ARG A 190 -15.13 -8.71 13.80
CA ARG A 190 -14.46 -8.61 15.10
C ARG A 190 -13.45 -7.46 15.15
N LEU A 191 -12.73 -7.21 14.05
CA LEU A 191 -11.75 -6.12 13.95
C LEU A 191 -12.37 -4.73 13.70
N SER A 192 -13.58 -4.65 13.14
CA SER A 192 -14.24 -3.39 12.77
C SER A 192 -14.38 -2.41 13.93
N ARG A 193 -14.47 -2.92 15.17
CA ARG A 193 -14.64 -2.11 16.37
C ARG A 193 -13.35 -1.78 17.12
N VAL A 194 -12.19 -2.26 16.64
CA VAL A 194 -10.90 -1.74 17.12
C VAL A 194 -10.71 -0.35 16.52
N MET A 195 -10.94 0.67 17.35
CA MET A 195 -10.91 2.07 16.91
C MET A 195 -9.48 2.57 16.72
N VAL A 196 -9.34 3.58 15.86
CA VAL A 196 -8.13 4.42 15.82
C VAL A 196 -8.35 5.61 16.75
N LYS A 197 -7.48 5.78 17.74
CA LYS A 197 -7.57 6.89 18.71
C LYS A 197 -6.50 7.94 18.42
N HIS A 198 -6.76 9.19 18.79
CA HIS A 198 -5.86 10.33 18.59
C HIS A 198 -5.69 10.76 17.13
N ASN A 199 -6.78 10.74 16.35
CA ASN A 199 -6.80 11.34 15.02
C ASN A 199 -6.29 12.78 15.06
N GLY A 200 -5.40 13.15 14.13
CA GLY A 200 -4.69 14.43 14.11
C GLY A 200 -3.35 14.45 14.87
N ALA A 201 -2.95 13.33 15.50
CA ALA A 201 -1.64 13.18 16.14
C ALA A 201 -0.54 12.66 15.20
N ASP A 202 -0.80 12.57 13.89
CA ASP A 202 0.12 11.98 12.90
C ASP A 202 1.52 12.61 12.88
N LEU A 203 1.60 13.91 13.19
CA LEU A 203 2.85 14.67 13.20
C LEU A 203 3.56 14.67 14.57
N LYS A 204 3.01 13.98 15.57
CA LYS A 204 3.68 13.86 16.88
C LYS A 204 4.95 13.02 16.71
N LYS A 205 6.02 13.45 17.39
CA LYS A 205 7.32 12.78 17.36
C LYS A 205 7.46 11.85 18.56
N PRO A 206 7.32 10.52 18.38
CA PRO A 206 7.58 9.56 19.45
C PRO A 206 9.05 9.59 19.86
N LYS A 207 9.34 9.22 21.10
CA LYS A 207 10.71 9.09 21.62
C LYS A 207 10.87 7.75 22.31
N PHE A 208 11.90 7.00 21.92
CA PHE A 208 12.34 5.84 22.68
C PHE A 208 12.86 6.27 24.05
N LYS A 209 12.43 5.57 25.11
CA LYS A 209 12.87 5.79 26.48
C LYS A 209 13.04 4.47 27.21
N MET A 210 14.11 4.39 28.01
CA MET A 210 14.28 3.37 29.04
C MET A 210 13.80 3.93 30.36
N LEU A 211 12.70 3.40 30.89
CA LEU A 211 12.07 3.92 32.09
C LEU A 211 12.03 2.87 33.20
N LYS A 212 12.31 3.29 34.43
CA LYS A 212 12.04 2.49 35.63
C LYS A 212 10.57 2.70 36.02
N ASN A 213 9.80 1.63 36.15
CA ASN A 213 8.40 1.65 36.56
C ASN A 213 7.56 2.69 35.77
N PRO A 214 7.49 2.58 34.43
CA PRO A 214 6.71 3.52 33.63
C PRO A 214 5.22 3.46 34.00
N VAL A 215 4.55 4.62 33.99
CA VAL A 215 3.09 4.68 34.00
C VAL A 215 2.60 4.36 32.59
N LEU A 216 1.91 3.24 32.44
CA LEU A 216 1.50 2.67 31.16
C LEU A 216 -0.02 2.72 30.99
N ILE A 217 -0.46 2.77 29.74
CA ILE A 217 -1.86 2.62 29.37
C ILE A 217 -2.08 1.12 29.12
N MET A 218 -2.53 0.36 30.12
CA MET A 218 -2.67 -1.10 30.02
C MET A 218 -3.95 -1.55 29.31
N ASP A 219 -5.03 -0.78 29.41
CA ASP A 219 -6.38 -1.18 28.94
C ASP A 219 -6.71 -0.68 27.52
N ALA A 220 -5.69 -0.47 26.69
CA ALA A 220 -5.89 0.06 25.34
C ALA A 220 -6.58 -0.98 24.43
N PHE A 221 -7.88 -0.79 24.18
CA PHE A 221 -8.64 -1.51 23.15
C PHE A 221 -8.81 -0.65 21.88
N TYR A 222 -7.69 -0.10 21.40
CA TYR A 222 -7.61 0.76 20.23
C TYR A 222 -6.20 0.70 19.64
N ILE A 223 -6.01 1.24 18.45
CA ILE A 223 -4.69 1.43 17.83
C ILE A 223 -4.40 2.91 17.60
N LEU A 224 -3.12 3.27 17.45
CA LEU A 224 -2.69 4.62 17.10
C LEU A 224 -2.87 4.87 15.58
N PRO A 225 -2.93 6.13 15.13
CA PRO A 225 -3.02 6.45 13.72
C PRO A 225 -1.85 5.85 12.93
N PRO A 226 -2.05 5.37 11.69
CA PRO A 226 -1.02 4.64 10.94
C PRO A 226 0.32 5.38 10.81
N LYS A 227 0.29 6.69 10.49
CA LYS A 227 1.51 7.51 10.35
C LYS A 227 2.27 7.62 11.67
N LEU A 228 1.55 7.81 12.79
CA LEU A 228 2.15 7.83 14.12
C LEU A 228 2.68 6.45 14.51
N MET A 229 1.98 5.37 14.16
CA MET A 229 2.43 4.00 14.40
C MET A 229 3.76 3.71 13.72
N ASP A 230 3.90 4.08 12.45
CA ASP A 230 5.13 3.89 11.70
C ASP A 230 6.27 4.73 12.29
N ALA A 231 5.99 5.94 12.77
CA ALA A 231 6.97 6.73 13.51
C ALA A 231 7.38 6.04 14.84
N CYS A 232 6.44 5.38 15.54
CA CYS A 232 6.75 4.63 16.76
C CYS A 232 7.63 3.42 16.47
N MET A 233 7.34 2.67 15.40
CA MET A 233 8.18 1.54 14.97
C MET A 233 9.58 1.98 14.57
N LYS A 234 9.73 3.14 13.91
CA LYS A 234 11.03 3.68 13.48
C LYS A 234 11.96 4.09 14.62
N VAL A 235 11.42 4.49 15.78
CA VAL A 235 12.26 4.88 16.93
C VAL A 235 12.67 3.70 17.80
N LEU A 236 12.00 2.55 17.65
CA LEU A 236 12.34 1.34 18.36
C LEU A 236 13.63 0.73 17.76
N PRO A 237 14.65 0.42 18.57
CA PRO A 237 15.79 -0.32 18.08
C PRO A 237 15.33 -1.71 17.59
N LEU A 238 16.00 -2.22 16.55
CA LEU A 238 15.83 -3.60 16.10
C LEU A 238 16.07 -4.53 17.30
N ALA A 239 15.08 -5.34 17.64
CA ALA A 239 15.25 -6.31 18.70
C ALA A 239 16.22 -7.40 18.20
N ASN A 240 17.22 -7.74 19.01
CA ASN A 240 17.99 -8.96 18.78
C ASN A 240 17.05 -10.15 18.92
N THR A 241 16.85 -10.90 17.84
CA THR A 241 16.18 -12.20 17.90
C THR A 241 17.20 -13.24 18.36
N GLN A 242 16.77 -14.43 18.78
CA GLN A 242 17.71 -15.54 19.04
C GLN A 242 18.60 -15.84 17.82
N SER A 243 18.08 -15.61 16.61
CA SER A 243 18.79 -15.78 15.34
C SER A 243 19.76 -14.65 14.98
N SER A 244 19.64 -13.46 15.58
CA SER A 244 20.55 -12.32 15.38
C SER A 244 21.31 -11.94 16.66
N ALA A 245 21.29 -12.83 17.65
CA ALA A 245 21.95 -12.61 18.94
C ALA A 245 23.46 -12.51 18.74
N ILE A 246 24.00 -11.30 18.90
CA ILE A 246 25.43 -11.08 19.00
C ILE A 246 25.85 -11.58 20.39
N SER A 247 26.54 -12.72 20.46
CA SER A 247 27.18 -13.19 21.69
C SER A 247 28.35 -12.27 21.98
N VAL A 248 28.19 -11.40 22.99
CA VAL A 248 29.30 -10.64 23.53
C VAL A 248 29.93 -11.51 24.62
N ASP A 249 31.07 -12.14 24.31
CA ASP A 249 31.94 -12.74 25.32
C ASP A 249 32.54 -11.61 26.17
N GLU A 250 31.80 -11.21 27.20
CA GLU A 250 32.35 -10.41 28.30
C GLU A 250 32.41 -11.27 29.56
N ASP A 251 33.63 -11.44 30.03
CA ASP A 251 34.04 -12.13 31.25
C ASP A 251 33.02 -11.96 32.38
N ARG A 252 32.35 -13.07 32.70
CA ARG A 252 31.42 -13.18 33.82
C ARG A 252 32.17 -13.23 35.15
N THR A 253 32.69 -12.11 35.58
CA THR A 253 32.99 -11.87 36.99
C THR A 253 32.52 -10.48 37.40
N LYS A 254 31.20 -10.33 37.59
CA LYS A 254 30.63 -9.41 38.59
C LYS A 254 29.21 -9.83 38.94
N LYS A 255 28.98 -9.88 40.25
CA LYS A 255 27.80 -10.38 40.96
C LYS A 255 26.50 -9.78 40.38
N LYS A 256 25.48 -10.62 40.21
CA LYS A 256 24.08 -10.21 40.01
C LYS A 256 23.61 -9.37 41.19
N SER A 257 23.84 -8.06 41.16
CA SER A 257 23.01 -7.12 41.92
C SER A 257 21.63 -7.11 41.27
N GLN A 258 20.58 -6.99 42.08
CA GLN A 258 19.23 -6.64 41.62
C GLN A 258 19.29 -5.27 40.92
N THR A 259 19.65 -5.27 39.65
CA THR A 259 19.68 -4.05 38.84
C THR A 259 18.26 -3.81 38.35
N GLU A 260 17.70 -2.70 38.79
CA GLU A 260 16.37 -2.19 38.47
C GLU A 260 16.09 -2.37 36.97
N ARG A 261 15.16 -3.27 36.63
CA ARG A 261 14.88 -3.65 35.24
C ARG A 261 14.23 -2.48 34.50
N LEU A 262 15.05 -1.67 33.84
CA LEU A 262 14.59 -0.62 32.95
C LEU A 262 13.73 -1.24 31.83
N THR A 263 12.61 -0.59 31.53
CA THR A 263 11.61 -1.08 30.57
C THR A 263 11.64 -0.23 29.30
N GLU A 264 11.67 -0.90 28.15
CA GLU A 264 11.64 -0.27 26.82
C GLU A 264 10.25 0.30 26.50
N CYS A 265 10.20 1.62 26.33
CA CYS A 265 8.97 2.34 26.09
C CYS A 265 9.08 3.31 24.92
N VAL A 266 7.95 3.56 24.27
CA VAL A 266 7.75 4.67 23.34
C VAL A 266 6.91 5.74 24.04
N HIS A 267 7.50 6.92 24.23
CA HIS A 267 6.83 8.06 24.83
C HIS A 267 6.35 9.04 23.77
N ILE A 268 5.07 9.42 23.81
CA ILE A 268 4.43 10.34 22.88
C ILE A 268 3.83 11.51 23.67
N LYS A 269 4.34 12.72 23.43
CA LYS A 269 3.96 13.92 24.17
C LYS A 269 2.46 14.24 23.99
N GLY A 270 1.73 14.24 25.11
CA GLY A 270 0.30 14.53 25.17
C GLY A 270 -0.61 13.34 24.85
N ILE A 271 -0.05 12.15 24.67
CA ILE A 271 -0.81 10.90 24.49
C ILE A 271 -0.50 9.95 25.64
N GLY A 272 0.78 9.64 25.85
CA GLY A 272 1.16 8.70 26.91
C GLY A 272 2.47 7.98 26.61
N THR A 273 2.69 6.91 27.38
CA THR A 273 3.85 6.04 27.26
C THR A 273 3.35 4.62 27.03
N PHE A 274 3.87 3.96 26.01
CA PHE A 274 3.50 2.61 25.62
C PHE A 274 4.71 1.69 25.69
N LEU A 275 4.51 0.42 26.04
CA LEU A 275 5.54 -0.59 25.93
C LEU A 275 5.85 -0.90 24.46
N ARG A 276 7.07 -1.40 24.18
CA ARG A 276 7.41 -2.00 22.88
C ARG A 276 6.34 -3.01 22.44
N ALA A 277 6.02 -3.97 23.30
CA ALA A 277 5.06 -5.03 23.00
C ALA A 277 3.66 -4.49 22.63
N GLN A 278 3.25 -3.37 23.24
CA GLN A 278 1.97 -2.72 22.89
C GLN A 278 2.01 -2.07 21.52
N ILE A 279 3.10 -1.38 21.17
CA ILE A 279 3.28 -0.79 19.84
C ILE A 279 3.34 -1.89 18.76
N GLU A 280 4.06 -2.97 19.02
CA GLU A 280 4.12 -4.12 18.12
C GLU A 280 2.76 -4.81 17.96
N LEU A 281 2.00 -4.97 19.06
CA LEU A 281 0.63 -5.49 19.03
C LEU A 281 -0.29 -4.59 18.19
N PHE A 282 -0.23 -3.27 18.39
CA PHE A 282 -1.03 -2.35 17.58
C PHE A 282 -0.68 -2.45 16.10
N LYS A 283 0.61 -2.60 15.76
CA LYS A 283 1.03 -2.78 14.37
C LYS A 283 0.54 -4.10 13.79
N ARG A 284 0.59 -5.20 14.54
CA ARG A 284 0.05 -6.51 14.10
C ARG A 284 -1.44 -6.44 13.82
N VAL A 285 -2.21 -5.79 14.70
CA VAL A 285 -3.65 -5.60 14.49
C VAL A 285 -3.93 -4.70 13.28
N GLN A 286 -3.18 -3.61 13.10
CA GLN A 286 -3.31 -2.77 11.90
C GLN A 286 -3.03 -3.58 10.63
N ASN A 287 -1.94 -4.35 10.59
CA ASN A 287 -1.59 -5.19 9.44
C ASN A 287 -2.70 -6.21 9.12
N LEU A 288 -3.30 -6.84 10.15
CA LEU A 288 -4.40 -7.77 9.94
C LEU A 288 -5.65 -7.04 9.43
N LYS A 289 -5.97 -5.85 9.95
CA LYS A 289 -7.07 -5.01 9.43
C LYS A 289 -6.87 -4.67 7.95
N ASP A 290 -5.67 -4.24 7.57
CA ASP A 290 -5.32 -3.92 6.18
C ASP A 290 -5.44 -5.18 5.30
N THR A 291 -4.95 -6.32 5.78
CA THR A 291 -5.02 -7.60 5.06
C THR A 291 -6.48 -8.06 4.86
N VAL A 292 -7.32 -7.93 5.87
CA VAL A 292 -8.74 -8.28 5.79
C VAL A 292 -9.47 -7.37 4.81
N GLN A 293 -9.17 -6.06 4.81
CA GLN A 293 -9.74 -5.14 3.84
C GLN A 293 -9.37 -5.54 2.41
N LEU A 294 -8.09 -5.88 2.17
CA LEU A 294 -7.66 -6.40 0.87
C LEU A 294 -8.42 -7.67 0.48
N GLY A 295 -8.65 -8.59 1.40
CA GLY A 295 -9.45 -9.80 1.14
C GLY A 295 -10.89 -9.49 0.74
N VAL A 296 -11.52 -8.51 1.40
CA VAL A 296 -12.89 -8.08 1.09
C VAL A 296 -12.95 -7.42 -0.29
N ASP A 297 -11.97 -6.58 -0.61
CA ASP A 297 -11.86 -5.94 -1.93
C ASP A 297 -11.64 -6.99 -3.04
N VAL A 298 -10.88 -8.05 -2.75
CA VAL A 298 -10.68 -9.18 -3.66
C VAL A 298 -11.96 -9.97 -3.88
N HIS A 299 -12.67 -10.31 -2.81
CA HIS A 299 -13.96 -11.00 -2.90
C HIS A 299 -14.93 -10.23 -3.81
N LYS A 300 -15.06 -8.91 -3.56
CA LYS A 300 -15.86 -8.02 -4.40
C LYS A 300 -15.37 -8.01 -5.85
N TRP A 301 -14.07 -7.85 -6.08
CA TRP A 301 -13.48 -7.84 -7.42
C TRP A 301 -13.69 -9.15 -8.17
N LEU A 302 -13.62 -10.30 -7.50
CA LEU A 302 -13.85 -11.61 -8.14
C LEU A 302 -15.25 -11.66 -8.77
N LEU A 303 -16.26 -11.15 -8.09
CA LEU A 303 -17.65 -11.15 -8.55
C LEU A 303 -17.94 -10.05 -9.58
N GLU A 304 -17.40 -8.84 -9.37
CA GLU A 304 -17.73 -7.67 -10.20
C GLU A 304 -16.79 -7.48 -11.41
N GLY A 305 -15.55 -7.97 -11.33
CA GLY A 305 -14.52 -7.79 -12.36
C GLY A 305 -13.98 -9.10 -12.91
N GLY A 306 -13.68 -10.07 -12.04
CA GLY A 306 -13.15 -11.39 -12.43
C GLY A 306 -14.17 -12.20 -13.24
N LEU A 307 -15.38 -12.37 -12.70
CA LEU A 307 -16.46 -13.14 -13.30
C LEU A 307 -16.84 -12.66 -14.72
N PRO A 308 -17.14 -11.37 -14.96
CA PRO A 308 -17.50 -10.91 -16.30
C PRO A 308 -16.33 -10.95 -17.29
N SER A 309 -15.08 -11.04 -16.82
CA SER A 309 -13.90 -11.15 -17.70
C SER A 309 -13.71 -12.54 -18.31
N LEU A 310 -14.44 -13.54 -17.81
CA LEU A 310 -14.33 -14.93 -18.22
C LEU A 310 -15.56 -15.40 -19.00
N PRO A 311 -15.38 -16.39 -19.90
CA PRO A 311 -16.50 -17.09 -20.52
C PRO A 311 -17.48 -17.66 -19.49
N ALA A 312 -18.76 -17.72 -19.84
CA ALA A 312 -19.84 -18.17 -18.96
C ALA A 312 -19.59 -19.55 -18.32
N GLY A 313 -18.94 -20.47 -19.03
CA GLY A 313 -18.58 -21.80 -18.51
C GLY A 313 -17.65 -21.79 -17.30
N TYR A 314 -17.01 -20.67 -16.97
CA TYR A 314 -16.17 -20.51 -15.77
C TYR A 314 -16.88 -19.75 -14.64
N HIS A 315 -18.11 -19.25 -14.83
CA HIS A 315 -18.75 -18.39 -13.81
C HIS A 315 -19.02 -19.12 -12.50
N ASP A 316 -19.38 -20.40 -12.53
CA ASP A 316 -19.56 -21.20 -11.31
C ASP A 316 -18.24 -21.43 -10.58
N LEU A 317 -17.14 -21.60 -11.32
CA LEU A 317 -15.80 -21.68 -10.75
C LEU A 317 -15.42 -20.37 -10.06
N VAL A 318 -15.67 -19.22 -10.69
CA VAL A 318 -15.36 -17.90 -10.12
C VAL A 318 -16.15 -17.67 -8.84
N ARG A 319 -17.44 -18.01 -8.82
CA ARG A 319 -18.28 -17.92 -7.62
C ARG A 319 -17.74 -18.80 -6.49
N LYS A 320 -17.40 -20.06 -6.80
CA LYS A 320 -16.78 -20.96 -5.81
C LYS A 320 -15.47 -20.40 -5.25
N VAL A 321 -14.62 -19.84 -6.11
CA VAL A 321 -13.36 -19.22 -5.67
C VAL A 321 -13.61 -18.00 -4.79
N ALA A 322 -14.64 -17.20 -5.08
CA ALA A 322 -15.06 -16.09 -4.22
C ALA A 322 -15.55 -16.60 -2.86
N ASP A 323 -16.43 -17.60 -2.84
CA ASP A 323 -16.92 -18.25 -1.61
C ASP A 323 -15.76 -18.81 -0.78
N ASP A 324 -14.78 -19.45 -1.43
CA ASP A 324 -13.57 -19.99 -0.76
C ASP A 324 -12.72 -18.87 -0.14
N VAL A 325 -12.61 -17.70 -0.79
CA VAL A 325 -11.93 -16.52 -0.22
C VAL A 325 -12.69 -15.98 1.00
N GLU A 326 -14.02 -15.86 0.90
CA GLU A 326 -14.83 -15.39 2.02
C GLU A 326 -14.78 -16.35 3.21
N ALA A 327 -14.78 -17.66 2.95
CA ALA A 327 -14.76 -18.70 3.97
C ALA A 327 -13.39 -18.92 4.63
N THR A 328 -12.31 -18.28 4.13
CA THR A 328 -10.94 -18.57 4.58
C THR A 328 -10.32 -17.44 5.39
N PHE A 329 -9.67 -17.80 6.50
CA PHE A 329 -8.86 -16.88 7.29
C PHE A 329 -7.65 -16.38 6.47
N PRO A 330 -7.35 -15.06 6.45
CA PRO A 330 -6.29 -14.52 5.60
C PRO A 330 -4.89 -15.11 5.80
N TYR A 331 -4.58 -15.58 7.00
CA TYR A 331 -3.26 -16.17 7.32
C TYR A 331 -3.22 -17.70 7.20
N ARG A 332 -4.30 -18.32 6.70
CA ARG A 332 -4.29 -19.74 6.40
C ARG A 332 -3.38 -20.04 5.22
N LEU A 333 -2.56 -21.09 5.34
CA LEU A 333 -1.65 -21.50 4.28
C LEU A 333 -2.39 -22.00 3.03
N ILE A 334 -1.84 -21.65 1.86
CA ILE A 334 -2.35 -22.09 0.56
C ILE A 334 -1.93 -23.55 0.30
N PRO A 335 -2.87 -24.46 0.02
CA PRO A 335 -2.54 -25.85 -0.29
C PRO A 335 -1.63 -26.00 -1.52
N GLY A 336 -0.69 -26.94 -1.44
CA GLY A 336 0.21 -27.31 -2.53
C GLY A 336 1.42 -26.38 -2.72
N LEU A 337 1.53 -25.29 -1.95
CA LEU A 337 2.78 -24.54 -1.81
C LEU A 337 3.61 -25.10 -0.63
N PRO A 338 4.94 -24.88 -0.61
CA PRO A 338 5.77 -25.17 0.55
C PRO A 338 5.19 -24.59 1.84
N GLN A 339 5.37 -25.26 2.98
CA GLN A 339 4.88 -24.77 4.28
C GLN A 339 5.77 -23.63 4.83
N LEU A 340 5.74 -22.50 4.13
CA LEU A 340 6.42 -21.27 4.51
C LEU A 340 5.39 -20.28 5.05
N GLU A 341 5.74 -19.56 6.12
CA GLU A 341 4.83 -18.64 6.80
C GLU A 341 4.23 -17.58 5.88
N ASP A 342 4.90 -17.21 4.79
CA ASP A 342 4.40 -16.19 3.87
C ASP A 342 3.44 -16.70 2.78
N TYR A 343 3.24 -18.02 2.65
CA TYR A 343 2.36 -18.63 1.64
C TYR A 343 0.93 -18.78 2.14
N GLN A 344 0.41 -17.66 2.64
CA GLN A 344 -0.93 -17.55 3.19
C GLN A 344 -1.91 -17.04 2.15
N TYR A 345 -3.21 -17.22 2.38
CA TYR A 345 -4.28 -16.74 1.51
C TYR A 345 -4.15 -15.24 1.18
N SER A 346 -3.67 -14.44 2.13
CA SER A 346 -3.39 -13.01 1.95
C SER A 346 -2.46 -12.67 0.78
N LEU A 347 -1.58 -13.60 0.37
CA LEU A 347 -0.75 -13.48 -0.82
C LEU A 347 -1.58 -13.29 -2.09
N LEU A 348 -2.73 -13.98 -2.18
CA LEU A 348 -3.63 -13.93 -3.34
C LEU A 348 -4.28 -12.55 -3.48
N TYR A 349 -4.43 -11.82 -2.38
CA TYR A 349 -5.15 -10.55 -2.37
C TYR A 349 -4.44 -9.46 -3.19
N ARG A 350 -3.16 -9.64 -3.48
CA ARG A 350 -2.35 -8.72 -4.27
C ARG A 350 -2.45 -8.94 -5.78
N ALA A 351 -3.11 -10.00 -6.23
CA ALA A 351 -3.28 -10.29 -7.65
C ALA A 351 -4.35 -9.42 -8.34
N VAL A 352 -5.12 -8.65 -7.58
CA VAL A 352 -6.21 -7.80 -8.07
C VAL A 352 -5.71 -6.44 -8.60
N PRO A 353 -6.50 -5.72 -9.43
CA PRO A 353 -6.09 -4.46 -10.04
C PRO A 353 -5.64 -3.40 -9.02
N GLY A 354 -4.72 -2.53 -9.45
CA GLY A 354 -4.20 -1.44 -8.60
C GLY A 354 -3.13 -1.86 -7.59
N ILE A 355 -3.00 -3.15 -7.29
CA ILE A 355 -2.06 -3.67 -6.30
C ILE A 355 -0.91 -4.41 -6.98
N TRP A 356 0.28 -4.24 -6.40
CA TRP A 356 1.51 -4.83 -6.88
C TRP A 356 1.72 -6.19 -6.24
N LEU A 357 2.13 -7.19 -7.04
CA LEU A 357 2.57 -8.47 -6.50
C LEU A 357 3.80 -8.28 -5.59
N SER A 358 3.80 -9.02 -4.49
CA SER A 358 4.95 -9.07 -3.57
C SER A 358 5.97 -10.12 -4.02
N ASP A 359 7.14 -10.09 -3.40
CA ASP A 359 8.21 -11.07 -3.62
C ASP A 359 7.70 -12.50 -3.37
N GLU A 360 6.86 -12.69 -2.37
CA GLU A 360 6.30 -13.99 -2.02
C GLU A 360 5.35 -14.51 -3.09
N ALA A 361 4.54 -13.62 -3.70
CA ALA A 361 3.68 -14.00 -4.82
C ALA A 361 4.50 -14.42 -6.04
N ILE A 362 5.53 -13.66 -6.41
CA ILE A 362 6.41 -14.01 -7.54
C ILE A 362 7.17 -15.31 -7.26
N ARG A 363 7.64 -15.51 -6.03
CA ARG A 363 8.28 -16.74 -5.58
C ARG A 363 7.31 -17.92 -5.69
N ALA A 364 6.08 -17.78 -5.21
CA ALA A 364 5.06 -18.82 -5.29
C ALA A 364 4.74 -19.23 -6.74
N VAL A 365 4.71 -18.29 -7.69
CA VAL A 365 4.60 -18.61 -9.12
C VAL A 365 5.77 -19.47 -9.57
N CYS A 366 7.01 -19.09 -9.21
CA CYS A 366 8.20 -19.84 -9.60
C CYS A 366 8.23 -21.24 -8.98
N GLU A 367 7.89 -21.39 -7.70
CA GLU A 367 7.84 -22.68 -7.01
C GLU A 367 6.79 -23.62 -7.61
N ARG A 368 5.60 -23.10 -7.97
CA ARG A 368 4.60 -23.88 -8.69
C ARG A 368 5.12 -24.33 -10.05
N LEU A 369 5.74 -23.44 -10.82
CA LEU A 369 6.32 -23.80 -12.13
C LEU A 369 7.41 -24.87 -12.00
N VAL A 370 8.28 -24.79 -10.98
CA VAL A 370 9.30 -25.80 -10.72
C VAL A 370 8.69 -27.15 -10.33
N THR A 371 7.59 -27.13 -9.57
CA THR A 371 6.88 -28.34 -9.15
C THR A 371 6.12 -28.98 -10.31
N ASP A 372 5.43 -28.19 -11.11
CA ASP A 372 4.59 -28.65 -12.22
C ASP A 372 5.44 -29.04 -13.46
N PHE A 373 6.58 -28.37 -13.66
CA PHE A 373 7.47 -28.56 -14.80
C PHE A 373 8.90 -28.83 -14.33
N PRO A 374 9.31 -30.11 -14.20
CA PRO A 374 10.64 -30.48 -13.69
C PRO A 374 11.84 -29.96 -14.51
N SER A 375 11.60 -29.45 -15.72
CA SER A 375 12.62 -28.77 -16.53
C SER A 375 12.83 -27.29 -16.14
N CYS A 376 12.05 -26.77 -15.22
CA CYS A 376 12.15 -25.39 -14.73
C CYS A 376 12.94 -25.30 -13.42
N ARG A 377 13.67 -24.20 -13.22
CA ARG A 377 14.38 -23.88 -11.97
C ARG A 377 14.15 -22.43 -11.56
N PHE A 378 14.11 -22.19 -10.26
CA PHE A 378 14.07 -20.85 -9.67
C PHE A 378 15.43 -20.51 -9.06
N ALA A 379 16.04 -19.41 -9.51
CA ALA A 379 17.38 -19.02 -9.09
C ALA A 379 17.41 -18.13 -7.83
N GLY A 380 16.25 -17.68 -7.33
CA GLY A 380 16.16 -16.66 -6.29
C GLY A 380 15.93 -15.26 -6.88
N PHE A 381 16.01 -14.23 -6.04
CA PHE A 381 15.79 -12.83 -6.42
C PHE A 381 17.11 -12.08 -6.63
N VAL A 382 17.08 -11.10 -7.53
CA VAL A 382 18.11 -10.05 -7.57
C VAL A 382 17.47 -8.72 -7.17
N ARG A 383 18.02 -8.11 -6.13
CA ARG A 383 17.72 -6.73 -5.76
C ARG A 383 18.43 -5.81 -6.73
N ALA A 384 17.70 -5.31 -7.71
CA ALA A 384 18.24 -4.50 -8.79
C ALA A 384 18.15 -3.01 -8.48
N GLU A 385 19.08 -2.24 -9.03
CA GLU A 385 19.10 -0.78 -8.89
C GLU A 385 19.20 -0.10 -10.25
N THR A 386 18.54 1.04 -10.40
CA THR A 386 18.70 1.88 -11.59
C THR A 386 19.97 2.70 -11.48
N THR A 387 20.89 2.56 -12.42
CA THR A 387 22.12 3.37 -12.41
C THR A 387 21.93 4.70 -13.13
N LYS A 388 22.23 5.81 -12.44
CA LYS A 388 22.26 7.16 -13.03
C LYS A 388 23.57 7.49 -13.77
N LYS A 389 24.65 6.72 -13.54
CA LYS A 389 25.98 6.99 -14.09
C LYS A 389 26.18 6.27 -15.44
N ARG A 390 26.74 7.00 -16.41
CA ARG A 390 27.13 6.47 -17.74
C ARG A 390 28.35 5.54 -17.69
N THR A 391 29.13 5.58 -16.62
CA THR A 391 30.33 4.78 -16.39
C THR A 391 30.12 3.89 -15.18
N ARG A 392 29.95 2.58 -15.40
CA ARG A 392 30.01 1.56 -14.34
C ARG A 392 31.46 1.08 -14.19
N ASN A 393 31.84 0.77 -12.96
CA ASN A 393 33.12 0.14 -12.67
C ASN A 393 33.04 -1.31 -13.17
N THR A 394 34.05 -1.80 -13.89
CA THR A 394 34.05 -3.15 -14.49
C THR A 394 34.00 -4.28 -13.46
N ASP A 395 34.34 -3.99 -12.21
CA ASP A 395 34.37 -4.95 -11.09
C ASP A 395 33.06 -4.99 -10.26
N GLU A 396 32.02 -4.26 -10.67
CA GLU A 396 30.75 -4.23 -9.94
C GLU A 396 30.01 -5.58 -10.08
N MET A 397 29.87 -6.31 -8.97
CA MET A 397 29.06 -7.53 -8.92
C MET A 397 27.58 -7.18 -8.94
N LEU A 398 26.96 -7.31 -10.11
CA LEU A 398 25.52 -7.03 -10.29
C LEU A 398 24.60 -8.13 -9.77
N VAL A 399 25.16 -9.33 -9.54
CA VAL A 399 24.45 -10.48 -9.01
C VAL A 399 25.30 -11.06 -7.89
N ASP A 400 24.67 -11.34 -6.75
CA ASP A 400 25.35 -11.96 -5.62
C ASP A 400 25.94 -13.34 -6.00
N SER A 401 27.10 -13.66 -5.42
CA SER A 401 27.82 -14.89 -5.71
C SER A 401 27.00 -16.16 -5.47
N ILE A 402 26.10 -16.16 -4.48
CA ILE A 402 25.23 -17.30 -4.16
C ILE A 402 24.24 -17.53 -5.30
N VAL A 403 23.58 -16.47 -5.76
CA VAL A 403 22.62 -16.53 -6.88
C VAL A 403 23.33 -16.93 -8.17
N ARG A 404 24.50 -16.34 -8.45
CA ARG A 404 25.29 -16.68 -9.64
C ARG A 404 25.72 -18.15 -9.65
N ASN A 405 26.29 -18.65 -8.55
CA ASN A 405 26.73 -20.04 -8.46
C ASN A 405 25.55 -21.02 -8.56
N ARG A 406 24.38 -20.64 -8.01
CA ARG A 406 23.14 -21.41 -8.17
C ARG A 406 22.70 -21.47 -9.63
N ILE A 407 22.72 -20.35 -10.35
CA ILE A 407 22.40 -20.30 -11.79
C ILE A 407 23.34 -21.23 -12.57
N SER A 408 24.65 -21.13 -12.34
CA SER A 408 25.63 -22.00 -13.02
C SER A 408 25.37 -23.49 -12.76
N THR A 409 24.99 -23.84 -11.53
CA THR A 409 24.65 -25.22 -11.15
C THR A 409 23.37 -25.69 -11.85
N GLN A 410 22.31 -24.87 -11.84
CA GLN A 410 21.01 -25.19 -12.44
C GLN A 410 21.08 -25.31 -13.97
N VAL A 411 21.88 -24.47 -14.63
CA VAL A 411 22.05 -24.51 -16.09
C VAL A 411 22.84 -25.75 -16.53
N ALA A 412 23.75 -26.26 -15.70
CA ALA A 412 24.50 -27.49 -15.98
C ALA A 412 23.73 -28.77 -15.63
N GLU A 413 22.58 -28.64 -14.95
CA GLU A 413 21.79 -29.78 -14.50
C GLU A 413 21.06 -30.45 -15.69
N SER A 414 21.19 -31.78 -15.76
CA SER A 414 20.52 -32.57 -16.81
C SER A 414 19.00 -32.44 -16.71
N GLY A 415 18.35 -32.20 -17.85
CA GLY A 415 16.90 -32.07 -17.96
C GLY A 415 16.36 -30.67 -17.67
N VAL A 416 17.19 -29.73 -17.21
CA VAL A 416 16.78 -28.32 -17.06
C VAL A 416 16.76 -27.63 -18.43
N ASP A 417 15.66 -26.94 -18.71
CA ASP A 417 15.47 -26.13 -19.92
C ASP A 417 15.28 -24.65 -19.59
N THR A 418 14.67 -24.31 -18.45
CA THR A 418 14.31 -22.92 -18.12
C THR A 418 14.74 -22.55 -16.71
N VAL A 419 15.43 -21.43 -16.55
CA VAL A 419 15.77 -20.85 -15.23
C VAL A 419 15.15 -19.46 -15.10
N PHE A 420 14.38 -19.24 -14.03
CA PHE A 420 13.72 -17.98 -13.72
C PHE A 420 14.53 -17.13 -12.74
N LEU A 421 14.68 -15.85 -13.05
CA LEU A 421 15.38 -14.87 -12.22
C LEU A 421 14.59 -13.55 -12.18
N PRO A 422 13.74 -13.35 -11.15
CA PRO A 422 13.03 -12.10 -10.96
C PRO A 422 13.98 -10.98 -10.48
N LEU A 423 13.74 -9.77 -10.97
CA LEU A 423 14.50 -8.57 -10.62
C LEU A 423 13.57 -7.59 -9.89
N ASN A 424 13.86 -7.33 -8.61
CA ASN A 424 13.10 -6.39 -7.80
C ASN A 424 13.83 -5.05 -7.68
N PHE A 425 13.25 -3.98 -8.22
CA PHE A 425 13.78 -2.63 -8.08
C PHE A 425 13.24 -1.94 -6.83
N MET A 426 13.68 -2.41 -5.66
CA MET A 426 13.36 -1.79 -4.36
C MET A 426 11.86 -1.66 -4.08
N ASN A 427 11.06 -2.65 -4.51
CA ASN A 427 9.60 -2.63 -4.47
C ASN A 427 8.96 -1.50 -5.27
N TYR A 428 9.67 -0.92 -6.26
CA TYR A 428 9.16 0.08 -7.21
C TYR A 428 8.95 -0.43 -8.63
N HIS A 429 9.49 -1.60 -8.97
CA HIS A 429 9.23 -2.19 -10.28
C HIS A 429 9.70 -3.64 -10.31
N TRP A 430 9.02 -4.46 -11.12
CA TRP A 430 9.40 -5.83 -11.41
C TRP A 430 9.87 -5.95 -12.87
N CYS A 431 11.08 -6.49 -13.04
CA CYS A 431 11.57 -7.02 -14.30
C CYS A 431 11.91 -8.50 -14.12
N CYS A 432 12.29 -9.18 -15.19
CA CYS A 432 12.83 -10.52 -15.07
C CYS A 432 13.90 -10.86 -16.10
N ILE A 433 14.66 -11.89 -15.75
CA ILE A 433 15.53 -12.64 -16.66
C ILE A 433 15.02 -14.08 -16.74
N VAL A 434 15.04 -14.64 -17.94
CA VAL A 434 14.75 -16.06 -18.18
C VAL A 434 15.88 -16.66 -19.00
N ILE A 435 16.49 -17.73 -18.49
CA ILE A 435 17.56 -18.44 -19.19
C ILE A 435 16.97 -19.69 -19.81
N LYS A 436 17.03 -19.80 -21.14
CA LYS A 436 16.69 -21.01 -21.88
C LYS A 436 17.98 -21.78 -22.17
N VAL A 437 18.14 -22.90 -21.49
CA VAL A 437 19.38 -23.71 -21.49
C VAL A 437 19.62 -24.32 -22.85
N GLN A 438 18.64 -25.03 -23.42
CA GLN A 438 18.80 -25.71 -24.72
C GLN A 438 18.99 -24.71 -25.86
N ALA A 439 18.25 -23.59 -25.83
CA ALA A 439 18.35 -22.56 -26.85
C ALA A 439 19.58 -21.65 -26.68
N LYS A 440 20.34 -21.80 -25.58
CA LYS A 440 21.45 -20.92 -25.19
C LYS A 440 21.08 -19.44 -25.25
N ARG A 441 19.94 -19.08 -24.64
CA ARG A 441 19.44 -17.68 -24.64
C ARG A 441 19.20 -17.17 -23.23
N ILE A 442 19.58 -15.92 -23.00
CA ILE A 442 19.27 -15.13 -21.81
C ILE A 442 18.27 -14.04 -22.23
N PHE A 443 17.01 -14.24 -21.91
CA PHE A 443 15.98 -13.23 -22.11
C PHE A 443 15.98 -12.25 -20.96
N PHE A 444 15.92 -10.95 -21.24
CA PHE A 444 15.59 -9.94 -20.25
C PHE A 444 14.29 -9.24 -20.66
N TYR A 445 13.47 -8.93 -19.66
CA TYR A 445 12.14 -8.37 -19.87
C TYR A 445 11.85 -7.28 -18.85
N ASP A 446 11.43 -6.13 -19.37
CA ASP A 446 10.88 -5.02 -18.60
C ASP A 446 9.46 -4.74 -19.12
N PRO A 447 8.41 -5.00 -18.33
CA PRO A 447 7.03 -4.73 -18.72
C PRO A 447 6.77 -3.28 -19.12
N LEU A 448 7.50 -2.31 -18.56
CA LEU A 448 7.37 -0.89 -18.89
C LEU A 448 8.22 -0.47 -20.09
N ASN A 449 9.21 -1.28 -20.46
CA ASN A 449 10.24 -0.95 -21.44
C ASN A 449 10.84 0.45 -21.17
N GLN A 450 11.05 0.78 -19.90
CA GLN A 450 11.58 2.05 -19.45
C GLN A 450 13.10 1.96 -19.39
N GLY A 451 13.77 2.92 -20.04
CA GLY A 451 15.23 2.94 -20.19
C GLY A 451 16.01 2.59 -18.92
N PRO A 452 15.75 3.22 -17.75
CA PRO A 452 16.47 2.92 -16.51
C PRO A 452 16.39 1.46 -16.06
N TYR A 453 15.19 0.88 -16.07
CA TYR A 453 14.95 -0.51 -15.62
C TYR A 453 15.43 -1.52 -16.65
N ARG A 454 15.04 -1.32 -17.91
CA ARG A 454 15.47 -2.17 -19.04
C ARG A 454 16.98 -2.23 -19.18
N ASN A 455 17.68 -1.09 -19.12
CA ASN A 455 19.14 -1.07 -19.25
C ASN A 455 19.81 -1.77 -18.06
N SER A 456 19.21 -1.69 -16.87
CA SER A 456 19.70 -2.40 -15.69
C SER A 456 19.50 -3.92 -15.82
N ALA A 457 18.33 -4.35 -16.32
CA ALA A 457 18.07 -5.76 -16.63
C ALA A 457 19.02 -6.30 -17.73
N LEU A 458 19.25 -5.53 -18.79
CA LEU A 458 20.23 -5.86 -19.84
C LEU A 458 21.65 -5.98 -19.27
N ALA A 459 22.05 -5.09 -18.38
CA ALA A 459 23.37 -5.14 -17.75
C ALA A 459 23.53 -6.41 -16.88
N ILE A 460 22.49 -6.80 -16.13
CA ILE A 460 22.49 -8.05 -15.37
C ILE A 460 22.57 -9.26 -16.30
N ALA A 461 21.81 -9.27 -17.41
CA ALA A 461 21.86 -10.34 -18.40
C ALA A 461 23.26 -10.47 -19.05
N ASN A 462 23.87 -9.35 -19.42
CA ASN A 462 25.25 -9.32 -19.93
C ASN A 462 26.26 -9.77 -18.87
N TYR A 463 26.07 -9.41 -17.61
CA TYR A 463 26.89 -9.89 -16.50
C TYR A 463 26.84 -11.42 -16.39
N LEU A 464 25.66 -12.03 -16.48
CA LEU A 464 25.53 -13.49 -16.46
C LEU A 464 26.22 -14.15 -17.67
N LYS A 465 26.12 -13.55 -18.86
CA LYS A 465 26.85 -14.00 -20.06
C LYS A 465 28.36 -14.02 -19.81
N ILE A 466 28.95 -12.92 -19.35
CA ILE A 466 30.41 -12.84 -19.14
C ILE A 466 30.91 -13.65 -17.94
N SER A 467 30.04 -13.93 -16.95
CA SER A 467 30.44 -14.55 -15.68
C SER A 467 30.15 -16.06 -15.57
N GLY A 468 29.76 -16.71 -16.68
CA GLY A 468 29.60 -18.16 -16.70
C GLY A 468 28.79 -18.73 -17.86
N LEU A 469 28.07 -17.89 -18.61
CA LEU A 469 27.20 -18.30 -19.73
C LEU A 469 27.68 -17.69 -21.07
N SER A 470 28.98 -17.78 -21.35
CA SER A 470 29.62 -17.03 -22.43
C SER A 470 29.13 -17.40 -23.84
N ASP A 471 28.65 -18.63 -24.01
CA ASP A 471 28.08 -19.16 -25.24
C ASP A 471 26.57 -18.87 -25.40
N TYR A 472 25.96 -18.10 -24.49
CA TYR A 472 24.55 -17.73 -24.56
C TYR A 472 24.36 -16.37 -25.25
N ASP A 473 23.24 -16.22 -25.95
CA ASP A 473 22.81 -14.96 -26.55
C ASP A 473 21.87 -14.18 -25.64
N VAL A 474 22.12 -12.88 -25.48
CA VAL A 474 21.26 -11.99 -24.70
C VAL A 474 20.20 -11.39 -25.62
N VAL A 475 18.92 -11.60 -25.29
CA VAL A 475 17.79 -11.22 -26.14
C VAL A 475 16.77 -10.38 -25.37
N SER A 476 16.38 -9.25 -25.96
CA SER A 476 15.35 -8.37 -25.39
C SER A 476 13.96 -8.95 -25.62
N GLN A 477 13.17 -9.09 -24.56
CA GLN A 477 11.73 -9.29 -24.67
C GLN A 477 11.05 -7.93 -24.53
N ASN A 478 10.31 -7.54 -25.57
CA ASN A 478 9.62 -6.26 -25.63
C ASN A 478 8.10 -6.38 -25.63
N ASN A 479 7.57 -7.62 -25.58
CA ASN A 479 6.14 -7.88 -25.58
C ASN A 479 5.80 -9.01 -24.61
N PRO A 480 4.69 -8.88 -23.86
CA PRO A 480 3.74 -7.77 -23.92
C PRO A 480 4.22 -6.53 -23.15
N LEU A 481 3.64 -5.35 -23.39
CA LEU A 481 3.97 -4.12 -22.64
C LEU A 481 2.84 -3.78 -21.68
N GLN A 482 3.19 -3.41 -20.45
CA GLN A 482 2.22 -2.94 -19.48
C GLN A 482 1.74 -1.52 -19.81
N PHE A 483 0.48 -1.28 -19.52
CA PHE A 483 -0.20 0.00 -19.80
C PHE A 483 -0.55 0.77 -18.52
N ASP A 484 -0.53 0.11 -17.36
CA ASP A 484 -0.80 0.69 -16.04
C ASP A 484 0.49 0.83 -15.20
N GLY A 485 0.34 1.36 -13.98
CA GLY A 485 1.44 1.60 -13.04
C GLY A 485 1.63 0.52 -11.98
N SER A 486 0.92 -0.61 -12.05
CA SER A 486 0.86 -1.59 -10.94
C SER A 486 0.90 -3.05 -11.35
N SER A 487 0.83 -3.36 -12.65
CA SER A 487 0.79 -4.74 -13.13
C SER A 487 2.16 -5.38 -13.38
N CYS A 488 3.27 -4.71 -13.09
CA CYS A 488 4.60 -5.19 -13.52
C CYS A 488 4.90 -6.63 -13.06
N GLY A 489 4.54 -6.95 -11.82
CA GLY A 489 4.64 -8.31 -11.28
C GLY A 489 3.74 -9.31 -12.01
N VAL A 490 2.52 -8.93 -12.39
CA VAL A 490 1.60 -9.78 -13.17
C VAL A 490 2.19 -10.09 -14.55
N TYR A 491 2.75 -9.10 -15.23
CA TYR A 491 3.44 -9.29 -16.51
C TYR A 491 4.68 -10.17 -16.38
N VAL A 492 5.48 -10.01 -15.31
CA VAL A 492 6.63 -10.87 -15.02
C VAL A 492 6.18 -12.32 -14.74
N ALA A 493 5.15 -12.53 -13.92
CA ALA A 493 4.60 -13.86 -13.64
C ALA A 493 4.13 -14.56 -14.93
N TRP A 494 3.40 -13.85 -15.79
CA TRP A 494 2.99 -14.39 -17.08
C TRP A 494 4.14 -14.63 -18.05
N MET A 495 5.21 -13.82 -17.99
CA MET A 495 6.43 -14.09 -18.74
C MET A 495 7.08 -15.40 -18.29
N PHE A 496 7.15 -15.67 -16.98
CA PHE A 496 7.64 -16.96 -16.48
C PHE A 496 6.75 -18.13 -16.89
N ILE A 497 5.44 -18.01 -16.72
CA ILE A 497 4.48 -19.06 -17.14
C ILE A 497 4.65 -19.34 -18.64
N ARG A 498 4.71 -18.31 -19.48
CA ARG A 498 4.90 -18.48 -20.93
C ARG A 498 6.20 -19.18 -21.30
N GLN A 499 7.29 -18.91 -20.57
CA GLN A 499 8.61 -19.46 -20.91
C GLN A 499 8.85 -20.85 -20.33
N GLY A 500 8.19 -21.18 -19.21
CA GLY A 500 8.30 -22.46 -18.52
C GLY A 500 7.27 -23.50 -18.93
N THR A 501 6.20 -23.10 -19.61
CA THR A 501 5.10 -23.99 -19.99
C THR A 501 4.93 -24.03 -21.51
N PRO A 502 4.32 -25.08 -22.07
CA PRO A 502 3.99 -25.14 -23.50
C PRO A 502 2.79 -24.24 -23.89
N VAL A 503 2.33 -23.39 -22.97
CA VAL A 503 1.15 -22.52 -23.19
C VAL A 503 1.48 -21.47 -24.25
N PRO A 504 0.65 -21.34 -25.31
CA PRO A 504 0.78 -20.29 -26.31
C PRO A 504 0.83 -18.88 -25.71
N ALA A 505 1.38 -17.93 -26.46
CA ALA A 505 1.36 -16.53 -26.06
C ALA A 505 -0.09 -16.05 -25.87
N LEU A 506 -0.38 -15.54 -24.69
CA LEU A 506 -1.70 -15.06 -24.30
C LEU A 506 -1.81 -13.55 -24.52
N ASP A 507 -3.01 -13.08 -24.86
CA ASP A 507 -3.29 -11.65 -24.89
C ASP A 507 -3.19 -11.05 -23.48
N MET A 508 -2.37 -10.02 -23.36
CA MET A 508 -2.10 -9.25 -22.13
C MET A 508 -2.45 -7.77 -22.35
N SER A 509 -3.42 -7.50 -23.22
CA SER A 509 -3.96 -6.17 -23.47
C SER A 509 -4.77 -5.63 -22.28
N LYS A 510 -5.14 -4.35 -22.34
CA LYS A 510 -5.97 -3.72 -21.31
C LYS A 510 -7.30 -4.44 -21.08
N PHE A 511 -7.89 -4.97 -22.15
CA PHE A 511 -9.21 -5.60 -22.10
C PHE A 511 -9.18 -7.01 -21.50
N THR A 512 -8.05 -7.72 -21.65
CA THR A 512 -7.91 -9.09 -21.14
C THR A 512 -7.18 -9.16 -19.81
N LEU A 513 -6.55 -8.07 -19.34
CA LEU A 513 -5.84 -8.07 -18.06
C LEU A 513 -6.69 -8.53 -16.86
N PRO A 514 -7.97 -8.16 -16.70
CA PRO A 514 -8.80 -8.69 -15.61
C PRO A 514 -8.87 -10.23 -15.62
N ARG A 515 -9.03 -10.82 -16.80
CA ARG A 515 -9.00 -12.28 -16.98
C ARG A 515 -7.64 -12.87 -16.62
N ARG A 516 -6.55 -12.22 -17.05
CA ARG A 516 -5.18 -12.68 -16.75
C ARG A 516 -4.82 -12.57 -15.28
N ARG A 517 -5.40 -11.61 -14.56
CA ARG A 517 -5.30 -11.50 -13.11
C ARG A 517 -6.07 -12.62 -12.42
N PHE A 518 -7.28 -12.96 -12.87
CA PHE A 518 -8.03 -14.09 -12.33
C PHE A 518 -7.31 -15.41 -12.58
N GLU A 519 -6.84 -15.66 -13.80
CA GLU A 519 -6.11 -16.88 -14.14
C GLU A 519 -4.81 -17.02 -13.32
N LEU A 520 -4.09 -15.92 -13.09
CA LEU A 520 -2.92 -15.91 -12.21
C LEU A 520 -3.29 -16.15 -10.74
N PHE A 521 -4.36 -15.50 -10.25
CA PHE A 521 -4.90 -15.74 -8.92
C PHE A 521 -5.24 -17.23 -8.74
N TYR A 522 -5.94 -17.81 -9.70
CA TYR A 522 -6.36 -19.20 -9.68
C TYR A 522 -5.15 -20.16 -9.75
N TYR A 523 -4.13 -19.82 -10.54
CA TYR A 523 -2.88 -20.58 -10.60
C TYR A 523 -2.16 -20.55 -9.25
N LEU A 524 -2.05 -19.38 -8.61
CA LEU A 524 -1.46 -19.25 -7.28
C LEU A 524 -2.23 -20.04 -6.22
N LEU A 525 -3.56 -20.07 -6.30
CA LEU A 525 -4.42 -20.81 -5.38
C LEU A 525 -4.32 -22.33 -5.57
N THR A 526 -4.32 -22.80 -6.82
CA THR A 526 -4.58 -24.22 -7.12
C THR A 526 -3.42 -24.97 -7.78
N GLY A 527 -2.44 -24.26 -8.34
CA GLY A 527 -1.41 -24.84 -9.22
C GLY A 527 -1.93 -25.21 -10.60
N ARG A 528 -3.13 -24.78 -10.98
CA ARG A 528 -3.74 -25.14 -12.26
C ARG A 528 -3.94 -23.90 -13.11
N LEU A 529 -3.45 -23.95 -14.35
CA LEU A 529 -3.83 -22.98 -15.37
C LEU A 529 -5.20 -23.37 -15.93
N LEU A 530 -6.08 -22.39 -16.13
CA LEU A 530 -7.35 -22.66 -16.80
C LEU A 530 -7.06 -23.11 -18.25
N PRO A 531 -7.79 -24.12 -18.75
CA PRO A 531 -7.65 -24.52 -20.13
C PRO A 531 -7.93 -23.32 -21.04
N ILE A 532 -7.02 -23.12 -22.01
CA ILE A 532 -7.31 -22.27 -23.16
C ILE A 532 -8.56 -22.88 -23.80
N GLN A 533 -9.64 -22.11 -23.92
CA GLN A 533 -10.86 -22.62 -24.53
C GLN A 533 -10.51 -23.34 -25.84
N PRO A 534 -11.03 -24.56 -26.08
CA PRO A 534 -11.08 -25.04 -27.42
C PRO A 534 -11.92 -24.04 -28.22
N VAL A 535 -11.41 -23.65 -29.38
CA VAL A 535 -12.22 -23.08 -30.46
C VAL A 535 -13.50 -23.90 -30.53
N GLN A 536 -14.65 -23.24 -30.49
CA GLN A 536 -15.95 -23.90 -30.67
C GLN A 536 -15.85 -24.83 -31.88
N ALA A 537 -16.10 -26.11 -31.66
CA ALA A 537 -16.16 -27.12 -32.71
C ALA A 537 -17.30 -26.81 -33.68
#